data_AF-A0A0M3A702-F1
#
_entry.id   AF-A0A0M3A702-F1
#
_cell.length_a   1.000
_cell.length_b   1.000
_cell.length_c   1.000
_cell.angle_alpha   90.00
_cell.angle_beta   90.00
_cell.angle_gamma   90.00
#
_symmetry.space_group_name_H-M   'P 1'
#
loop_
_entity.id
_entity.type
_entity.pdbx_description
1 polymer ?
#
loop_
_entity_poly.entity_id
_entity_poly.type
_entity_poly.pdbx_seq_one_letter_code
_entity_poly.pdbx_strand_id
1 'polypeptide(L)'
;MKLDSLVCHNSYYDNDGNPLDLCFDRKTIYIQGSKVILDKLPYLINPKTGDIFFPTTSKYIIEDYLKDGFEVTKINQFNKFNKKHPNFYKSNNFNYSMVEHFFIPGLIRNIPSDGFLTPVYFNPNLLVMFEHGAGYNINKYSKSYGLLSLKNGGSIKYGVNRCGFVIMWLGDLVELSADELSFFYSQMVGPKYDIHSDFYRAEILGEWI
;
A
#
# COMPACT_ATOMS: atom_id res chain seq x y z
N MET A 1 0.03 2.61 -25.53
CA MET A 1 -1.29 3.22 -25.26
C MET A 1 -1.20 4.70 -25.63
N LYS A 2 -2.15 5.24 -26.40
CA LYS A 2 -2.24 6.68 -26.67
C LYS A 2 -3.21 7.30 -25.68
N LEU A 3 -2.87 8.46 -25.14
CA LEU A 3 -3.65 9.21 -24.17
C LEU A 3 -3.77 10.66 -24.63
N ASP A 4 -4.98 11.17 -24.69
CA ASP A 4 -5.23 12.58 -24.99
C ASP A 4 -4.83 13.48 -23.81
N SER A 5 -5.07 12.99 -22.59
CA SER A 5 -4.65 13.61 -21.34
C SER A 5 -4.45 12.55 -20.24
N LEU A 6 -3.70 12.92 -19.18
CA LEU A 6 -3.58 12.11 -17.98
C LEU A 6 -4.75 12.42 -17.04
N VAL A 7 -5.65 11.48 -16.87
CA VAL A 7 -6.74 11.57 -15.88
C VAL A 7 -6.25 11.00 -14.56
N CYS A 8 -6.44 11.75 -13.48
CA CYS A 8 -6.14 11.30 -12.14
C CYS A 8 -7.14 10.22 -11.70
N HIS A 9 -6.64 9.14 -11.10
CA HIS A 9 -7.46 8.10 -10.52
C HIS A 9 -7.21 7.99 -9.02
N ASN A 10 -8.23 8.33 -8.23
CA ASN A 10 -8.19 8.40 -6.76
C ASN A 10 -8.92 7.26 -6.08
N SER A 11 -9.06 6.12 -6.76
CA SER A 11 -9.69 4.92 -6.23
C SER A 11 -8.76 3.73 -6.41
N TYR A 12 -8.83 2.76 -5.49
CA TYR A 12 -8.16 1.48 -5.68
C TYR A 12 -9.05 0.47 -6.43
N TYR A 13 -10.17 0.96 -6.95
CA TYR A 13 -11.16 0.24 -7.75
C TYR A 13 -11.46 1.02 -9.03
N ASP A 14 -11.73 0.31 -10.12
CA ASP A 14 -12.21 0.94 -11.34
C ASP A 14 -13.64 1.50 -11.20
N ASN A 15 -14.16 2.06 -12.29
CA ASN A 15 -15.50 2.66 -12.32
C ASN A 15 -16.64 1.65 -12.10
N ASP A 16 -16.38 0.35 -12.31
CA ASP A 16 -17.32 -0.75 -12.11
C ASP A 16 -17.16 -1.40 -10.73
N GLY A 17 -16.26 -0.87 -9.88
CA GLY A 17 -15.97 -1.41 -8.55
C GLY A 17 -15.07 -2.65 -8.54
N ASN A 18 -14.40 -2.98 -9.64
CA ASN A 18 -13.41 -4.06 -9.66
C ASN A 18 -12.09 -3.60 -9.03
N PRO A 19 -11.42 -4.46 -8.24
CA PRO A 19 -10.14 -4.13 -7.62
C PRO A 19 -9.05 -3.93 -8.67
N LEU A 20 -8.22 -2.90 -8.45
CA LEU A 20 -7.04 -2.61 -9.28
C LEU A 20 -5.76 -3.11 -8.61
N ASP A 21 -4.80 -3.58 -9.39
CA ASP A 21 -3.50 -4.03 -8.90
C ASP A 21 -2.46 -2.91 -9.04
N LEU A 22 -1.59 -2.76 -8.03
CA LEU A 22 -0.45 -1.86 -8.11
C LEU A 22 0.68 -2.52 -8.91
N CYS A 23 1.05 -1.91 -10.03
CA CYS A 23 1.99 -2.46 -10.99
C CYS A 23 3.24 -1.57 -11.16
N PHE A 24 4.37 -2.21 -11.46
CA PHE A 24 5.68 -1.58 -11.65
C PHE A 24 6.30 -1.89 -13.02
N ASP A 25 5.61 -2.72 -13.81
CA ASP A 25 6.15 -3.23 -15.06
C ASP A 25 6.39 -2.12 -16.05
N ARG A 26 7.38 -2.33 -16.92
CA ARG A 26 7.70 -1.35 -17.94
C ARG A 26 6.49 -1.12 -18.85
N LYS A 27 6.04 0.14 -18.94
CA LYS A 27 4.95 0.54 -19.85
C LYS A 27 5.37 1.70 -20.72
N THR A 28 4.92 1.71 -21.97
CA THR A 28 5.08 2.85 -22.87
C THR A 28 3.72 3.44 -23.19
N ILE A 29 3.59 4.74 -22.91
CA ILE A 29 2.41 5.55 -23.19
C ILE A 29 2.83 6.73 -24.08
N TYR A 30 1.87 7.26 -24.83
CA TYR A 30 2.05 8.43 -25.66
C TYR A 30 1.06 9.50 -25.20
N ILE A 31 1.56 10.66 -24.82
CA ILE A 31 0.76 11.79 -24.30
C ILE A 31 1.09 13.00 -25.18
N GLN A 32 0.09 13.54 -25.88
CA GLN A 32 0.25 14.72 -26.74
C GLN A 32 1.43 14.64 -27.73
N GLY A 33 1.72 13.43 -28.24
CA GLY A 33 2.84 13.18 -29.16
C GLY A 33 4.15 12.78 -28.46
N SER A 34 4.34 13.09 -27.18
CA SER A 34 5.50 12.68 -26.40
C SER A 34 5.41 11.22 -25.97
N LYS A 35 6.51 10.48 -26.11
CA LYS A 35 6.63 9.08 -25.69
C LYS A 35 7.14 9.02 -24.25
N VAL A 36 6.31 8.52 -23.34
CA VAL A 36 6.68 8.31 -21.94
C VAL A 36 6.88 6.83 -21.67
N ILE A 37 8.05 6.47 -21.15
CA ILE A 37 8.42 5.12 -20.76
C ILE A 37 8.41 5.07 -19.22
N LEU A 38 7.39 4.44 -18.67
CA LEU A 38 7.32 4.07 -17.26
C LEU A 38 8.27 2.90 -17.05
N ASP A 39 9.32 3.09 -16.28
CA ASP A 39 10.27 2.04 -15.89
C ASP A 39 10.35 2.03 -14.37
N LYS A 40 9.52 1.20 -13.72
CA LYS A 40 9.30 1.25 -12.26
C LYS A 40 8.75 2.59 -11.77
N LEU A 41 7.90 3.24 -12.57
CA LEU A 41 6.94 4.20 -12.03
C LEU A 41 5.63 3.45 -11.76
N PRO A 42 5.07 3.52 -10.54
CA PRO A 42 3.87 2.76 -10.22
C PRO A 42 2.65 3.26 -10.99
N TYR A 43 1.78 2.35 -11.38
CA TYR A 43 0.44 2.64 -11.91
C TYR A 43 -0.51 1.55 -11.43
N LEU A 44 -1.82 1.79 -11.59
CA LEU A 44 -2.85 0.83 -11.28
C LEU A 44 -3.31 0.15 -12.58
N ILE A 45 -3.60 -1.14 -12.51
CA ILE A 45 -4.11 -1.91 -13.65
C ILE A 45 -5.30 -2.76 -13.22
N ASN A 46 -6.36 -2.78 -14.04
CA ASN A 46 -7.41 -3.78 -13.86
C ASN A 46 -6.88 -5.11 -14.41
N PRO A 47 -6.74 -6.17 -13.59
CA PRO A 47 -6.16 -7.44 -14.06
C PRO A 47 -7.08 -8.21 -15.02
N LYS A 48 -8.39 -7.90 -15.07
CA LYS A 48 -9.36 -8.52 -15.96
C LYS A 48 -9.38 -7.88 -17.35
N THR A 49 -9.35 -6.54 -17.41
CA THR A 49 -9.48 -5.80 -18.67
C THR A 49 -8.15 -5.33 -19.23
N GLY A 50 -7.14 -5.18 -18.37
CA GLY A 50 -5.84 -4.59 -18.71
C GLY A 50 -5.85 -3.05 -18.76
N ASP A 51 -6.96 -2.42 -18.37
CA ASP A 51 -7.08 -0.96 -18.31
C ASP A 51 -6.13 -0.37 -17.27
N ILE A 52 -5.52 0.76 -17.63
CA ILE A 52 -4.49 1.41 -16.81
C ILE A 52 -5.04 2.71 -16.23
N PHE A 53 -4.75 2.89 -14.95
CA PHE A 53 -5.15 4.05 -14.17
C PHE A 53 -3.91 4.66 -13.49
N PHE A 54 -3.86 5.98 -13.41
CA PHE A 54 -2.73 6.70 -12.82
C PHE A 54 -3.11 7.26 -11.46
N PRO A 55 -2.50 6.77 -10.37
CA PRO A 55 -2.60 7.44 -9.07
C PRO A 55 -2.21 8.91 -9.16
N THR A 56 -2.77 9.75 -8.29
CA THR A 56 -2.42 11.18 -8.18
C THR A 56 -0.91 11.41 -8.25
N THR A 57 -0.13 10.68 -7.45
CA THR A 57 1.33 10.80 -7.38
C THR A 57 2.00 10.49 -8.72
N SER A 58 1.59 9.42 -9.41
CA SER A 58 2.13 9.06 -10.73
C SER A 58 1.82 10.11 -11.77
N LYS A 59 0.59 10.63 -11.80
CA LYS A 59 0.19 11.71 -12.70
C LYS A 59 1.08 12.92 -12.53
N TYR A 60 1.22 13.42 -11.30
CA TYR A 60 2.05 14.60 -11.03
C TYR A 60 3.51 14.40 -11.43
N ILE A 61 4.08 13.22 -11.18
CA ILE A 61 5.44 12.89 -11.64
C ILE A 61 5.52 12.95 -13.17
N ILE A 62 4.59 12.31 -13.88
CA ILE A 62 4.64 12.31 -15.34
C ILE A 62 4.50 13.73 -15.89
N GLU A 63 3.55 14.52 -15.36
CA GLU A 63 3.35 15.90 -15.76
C GLU A 63 4.58 16.77 -15.49
N ASP A 64 5.26 16.57 -14.36
CA ASP A 64 6.49 17.29 -14.04
C ASP A 64 7.61 17.01 -15.05
N TYR A 65 7.82 15.75 -15.40
CA TYR A 65 8.79 15.36 -16.43
C TYR A 65 8.41 15.80 -17.85
N LEU A 66 7.12 15.98 -18.14
CA LEU A 66 6.66 16.47 -19.45
C LEU A 66 6.91 17.97 -19.63
N LYS A 67 7.03 18.75 -18.54
CA LYS A 67 7.37 20.18 -18.63
C LYS A 67 8.74 20.42 -19.26
N ASP A 68 9.64 19.45 -19.16
CA ASP A 68 10.98 19.54 -19.76
C ASP A 68 10.95 19.45 -21.30
N GLY A 69 9.81 19.09 -21.90
CA GLY A 69 9.60 19.14 -23.36
C GLY A 69 10.31 18.06 -24.17
N PHE A 70 10.82 17.00 -23.53
CA PHE A 70 11.47 15.90 -24.24
C PHE A 70 10.48 15.07 -25.07
N GLU A 71 10.89 14.67 -26.29
CA GLU A 71 10.13 13.75 -27.14
C GLU A 71 10.02 12.34 -26.53
N VAL A 72 11.08 11.90 -25.82
CA VAL A 72 11.13 10.61 -25.13
C VAL A 72 11.57 10.81 -23.69
N THR A 73 10.69 10.46 -22.76
CA THR A 73 10.94 10.57 -21.32
C THR A 73 10.90 9.19 -20.68
N LYS A 74 11.99 8.80 -20.01
CA LYS A 74 12.04 7.57 -19.22
C LYS A 74 11.96 7.92 -17.73
N ILE A 75 10.97 7.39 -17.02
CA ILE A 75 10.70 7.71 -15.61
C ILE A 75 10.89 6.48 -14.75
N ASN A 76 11.81 6.56 -13.78
CA ASN A 76 12.01 5.57 -12.73
C ASN A 76 12.07 6.27 -11.38
N GLN A 77 11.07 6.00 -10.53
CA GLN A 77 10.95 6.65 -9.21
C GLN A 77 10.81 5.65 -8.06
N PHE A 78 10.77 4.34 -8.33
CA PHE A 78 10.59 3.33 -7.30
C PHE A 78 11.58 3.47 -6.14
N ASN A 79 12.88 3.57 -6.43
CA ASN A 79 13.91 3.68 -5.38
C ASN A 79 13.82 4.99 -4.57
N LYS A 80 13.25 6.06 -5.16
CA LYS A 80 13.03 7.33 -4.45
C LYS A 80 11.94 7.17 -3.38
N PHE A 81 10.84 6.50 -3.74
CA PHE A 81 9.69 6.31 -2.87
C PHE A 81 9.75 5.04 -2.01
N ASN A 82 10.65 4.10 -2.29
CA ASN A 82 10.86 2.89 -1.48
C ASN A 82 11.86 3.09 -0.33
N LYS A 83 12.09 4.33 0.10
CA LYS A 83 12.95 4.63 1.24
C LYS A 83 12.14 4.53 2.54
N LYS A 84 12.78 4.15 3.63
CA LYS A 84 12.16 4.23 4.96
C LYS A 84 11.83 5.68 5.29
N HIS A 85 10.70 5.87 5.96
CA HIS A 85 10.26 7.21 6.36
C HIS A 85 11.13 7.72 7.51
N PRO A 86 11.68 8.94 7.42
CA PRO A 86 12.62 9.45 8.42
C PRO A 86 12.01 9.61 9.82
N ASN A 87 10.69 9.79 9.94
CA ASN A 87 10.04 9.98 11.24
C ASN A 87 9.82 8.68 12.04
N PHE A 88 10.03 7.51 11.43
CA PHE A 88 9.89 6.23 12.12
C PHE A 88 11.25 5.61 12.44
N TYR A 89 12.04 6.24 13.31
CA TYR A 89 13.36 5.68 13.71
C TYR A 89 13.26 4.26 14.31
N LYS A 90 12.14 3.94 14.98
CA LYS A 90 11.84 2.59 15.49
C LYS A 90 11.44 1.59 14.40
N SER A 91 11.15 2.03 13.18
CA SER A 91 10.78 1.13 12.07
C SER A 91 11.97 0.56 11.29
N ASN A 92 13.19 0.82 11.74
CA ASN A 92 14.40 0.32 11.07
C ASN A 92 14.45 -1.21 10.99
N ASN A 93 13.71 -1.93 11.83
CA ASN A 93 13.61 -3.38 11.77
C ASN A 93 12.44 -3.90 10.93
N PHE A 94 11.48 -3.07 10.51
CA PHE A 94 10.38 -3.51 9.66
C PHE A 94 10.78 -3.62 8.19
N ASN A 95 10.25 -4.63 7.50
CA ASN A 95 10.41 -4.86 6.07
C ASN A 95 9.16 -4.35 5.34
N TYR A 96 9.18 -3.08 4.95
CA TYR A 96 8.05 -2.40 4.34
C TYR A 96 8.50 -1.50 3.19
N SER A 97 7.53 -1.05 2.39
CA SER A 97 7.76 -0.18 1.24
C SER A 97 6.82 1.03 1.30
N MET A 98 7.39 2.23 1.39
CA MET A 98 6.64 3.49 1.34
C MET A 98 5.97 3.74 -0.02
N VAL A 99 6.30 2.97 -1.06
CA VAL A 99 5.64 3.07 -2.37
C VAL A 99 4.14 2.87 -2.24
N GLU A 100 3.68 1.89 -1.45
CA GLU A 100 2.24 1.63 -1.33
C GLU A 100 1.54 2.85 -0.71
N HIS A 101 2.14 3.41 0.34
CA HIS A 101 1.66 4.63 0.98
C HIS A 101 1.53 5.82 0.01
N PHE A 102 2.44 5.96 -0.96
CA PHE A 102 2.41 7.08 -1.91
C PHE A 102 1.55 6.83 -3.16
N PHE A 103 1.30 5.56 -3.53
CA PHE A 103 0.71 5.21 -4.82
C PHE A 103 -0.60 4.44 -4.73
N ILE A 104 -0.95 3.87 -3.58
CA ILE A 104 -2.30 3.34 -3.35
C ILE A 104 -3.21 4.49 -2.86
N PRO A 105 -4.34 4.75 -3.53
CA PRO A 105 -5.23 5.84 -3.16
C PRO A 105 -5.72 5.76 -1.71
N GLY A 106 -5.87 6.94 -1.08
CA GLY A 106 -6.40 7.07 0.29
C GLY A 106 -5.39 6.89 1.43
N LEU A 107 -4.14 6.46 1.16
CA LEU A 107 -3.14 6.25 2.22
C LEU A 107 -2.39 7.53 2.64
N ILE A 108 -2.32 8.55 1.79
CA ILE A 108 -1.81 9.88 2.17
C ILE A 108 -2.96 10.66 2.84
N ARG A 109 -2.83 10.96 4.14
CA ARG A 109 -3.82 11.74 4.90
C ARG A 109 -3.38 13.16 5.24
N ASN A 110 -2.07 13.39 5.35
CA ASN A 110 -1.47 14.65 5.74
C ASN A 110 -0.41 15.09 4.72
N ILE A 111 -0.17 16.41 4.62
CA ILE A 111 0.92 16.98 3.80
C ILE A 111 1.74 17.94 4.69
N PRO A 112 3.04 17.66 4.94
CA PRO A 112 3.79 16.48 4.51
C PRO A 112 3.23 15.18 5.12
N SER A 113 3.35 14.08 4.38
CA SER A 113 2.86 12.81 4.89
C SER A 113 3.71 12.29 6.05
N ASP A 114 3.07 11.66 7.03
CA ASP A 114 3.71 11.04 8.18
C ASP A 114 4.12 9.58 7.93
N GLY A 115 3.58 8.95 6.89
CA GLY A 115 3.81 7.54 6.56
C GLY A 115 3.06 6.54 7.44
N PHE A 116 2.12 6.99 8.29
CA PHE A 116 1.41 6.13 9.25
C PHE A 116 0.73 4.95 8.56
N LEU A 117 -0.03 5.24 7.50
CA LEU A 117 -0.75 4.26 6.67
C LEU A 117 0.19 3.59 5.65
N THR A 118 1.32 3.09 6.12
CA THR A 118 2.20 2.24 5.32
C THR A 118 1.92 0.79 5.65
N PRO A 119 1.54 -0.04 4.66
CA PRO A 119 1.28 -1.46 4.90
C PRO A 119 2.54 -2.19 5.35
N VAL A 120 2.40 -3.03 6.38
CA VAL A 120 3.39 -4.04 6.78
C VAL A 120 2.74 -5.41 6.70
N TYR A 121 3.47 -6.37 6.14
CA TYR A 121 2.94 -7.68 5.81
C TYR A 121 3.51 -8.77 6.71
N PHE A 122 2.66 -9.73 7.08
CA PHE A 122 3.04 -10.88 7.87
C PHE A 122 2.44 -12.18 7.30
N ASN A 123 3.08 -13.30 7.59
CA ASN A 123 2.53 -14.62 7.31
C ASN A 123 1.22 -14.86 8.11
N PRO A 124 0.26 -15.63 7.56
CA PRO A 124 -0.99 -15.95 8.25
C PRO A 124 -0.78 -16.67 9.59
N ASN A 125 0.34 -17.38 9.75
CA ASN A 125 0.75 -18.01 11.01
C ASN A 125 0.82 -17.03 12.19
N LEU A 126 0.99 -15.73 11.93
CA LEU A 126 0.93 -14.71 12.97
C LEU A 126 -0.40 -14.78 13.73
N LEU A 127 -1.53 -14.87 13.03
CA LEU A 127 -2.85 -14.95 13.68
C LEU A 127 -2.98 -16.23 14.50
N VAL A 128 -2.45 -17.36 14.04
CA VAL A 128 -2.45 -18.62 14.80
C VAL A 128 -1.68 -18.48 16.11
N MET A 129 -0.54 -17.78 16.10
CA MET A 129 0.24 -17.50 17.32
C MET A 129 -0.55 -16.65 18.32
N PHE A 130 -1.29 -15.64 17.86
CA PHE A 130 -2.13 -14.80 18.71
C PHE A 130 -3.39 -15.53 19.21
N GLU A 131 -3.97 -16.45 18.43
CA GLU A 131 -5.15 -17.24 18.81
C GLU A 131 -4.85 -18.24 19.93
N HIS A 132 -3.63 -18.77 19.99
CA HIS A 132 -3.20 -19.73 21.01
C HIS A 132 -2.27 -19.14 22.09
N GLY A 133 -1.90 -17.86 21.98
CA GLY A 133 -1.00 -17.20 22.90
C GLY A 133 -1.69 -16.77 24.20
N ALA A 134 -1.10 -17.09 25.35
CA ALA A 134 -1.66 -16.69 26.64
C ALA A 134 -1.68 -15.16 26.82
N GLY A 135 -2.87 -14.60 27.04
CA GLY A 135 -3.08 -13.16 27.22
C GLY A 135 -3.32 -12.38 25.93
N TYR A 136 -3.41 -13.07 24.79
CA TYR A 136 -3.80 -12.47 23.51
C TYR A 136 -5.23 -12.85 23.15
N ASN A 137 -5.88 -12.03 22.33
CA ASN A 137 -7.20 -12.34 21.79
C ASN A 137 -7.33 -11.84 20.35
N ILE A 138 -8.15 -12.52 19.56
CA ILE A 138 -8.49 -12.13 18.18
C ILE A 138 -9.99 -11.94 18.09
N ASN A 139 -10.41 -10.75 17.70
CA ASN A 139 -11.79 -10.47 17.34
C ASN A 139 -11.90 -10.32 15.82
N LYS A 140 -12.60 -11.23 15.16
CA LYS A 140 -12.81 -11.22 13.71
C LYS A 140 -14.09 -10.43 13.41
N TYR A 141 -13.95 -9.29 12.74
CA TYR A 141 -15.09 -8.48 12.32
C TYR A 141 -15.67 -8.97 11.00
N SER A 142 -14.80 -9.41 10.08
CA SER A 142 -15.18 -10.02 8.81
C SER A 142 -14.21 -11.15 8.44
N LYS A 143 -14.35 -11.67 7.21
CA LYS A 143 -13.41 -12.65 6.66
C LYS A 143 -11.98 -12.12 6.54
N SER A 144 -11.82 -10.81 6.32
CA SER A 144 -10.53 -10.19 6.01
C SER A 144 -10.22 -8.93 6.85
N TYR A 145 -10.95 -8.73 7.95
CA TYR A 145 -10.74 -7.66 8.91
C TYR A 145 -10.97 -8.13 10.35
N GLY A 146 -10.09 -7.75 11.26
CA GLY A 146 -10.29 -7.95 12.69
C GLY A 146 -9.40 -7.05 13.56
N LEU A 147 -9.42 -7.36 14.86
CA LEU A 147 -8.66 -6.71 15.90
C LEU A 147 -7.86 -7.77 16.68
N LEU A 148 -6.57 -7.51 16.89
CA LEU A 148 -5.74 -8.22 17.86
C LEU A 148 -5.74 -7.44 19.17
N SER A 149 -6.09 -8.10 20.27
CA SER A 149 -5.85 -7.58 21.61
C SER A 149 -4.53 -8.12 22.14
N LEU A 150 -3.67 -7.22 22.60
CA LEU A 150 -2.34 -7.52 23.12
C LEU A 150 -2.40 -7.74 24.63
N LYS A 151 -1.42 -8.47 25.15
CA LYS A 151 -1.31 -8.82 26.57
C LYS A 151 -1.29 -7.61 27.50
N ASN A 152 -0.75 -6.48 27.05
CA ASN A 152 -0.64 -5.26 27.84
C ASN A 152 -1.87 -4.33 27.70
N GLY A 153 -2.97 -4.82 27.12
CA GLY A 153 -4.21 -4.05 26.93
C GLY A 153 -4.25 -3.20 25.67
N GLY A 154 -3.16 -3.15 24.91
CA GLY A 154 -3.15 -2.54 23.57
C GLY A 154 -3.96 -3.34 22.56
N SER A 155 -4.27 -2.73 21.42
CA SER A 155 -4.96 -3.43 20.34
C SER A 155 -4.55 -2.93 18.97
N ILE A 156 -4.50 -3.81 17.98
CA ILE A 156 -4.09 -3.50 16.61
C ILE A 156 -5.10 -4.08 15.65
N LYS A 157 -5.59 -3.24 14.73
CA LYS A 157 -6.44 -3.68 13.64
C LYS A 157 -5.61 -4.37 12.58
N TYR A 158 -6.15 -5.42 11.97
CA TYR A 158 -5.47 -6.16 10.92
C TYR A 158 -6.38 -6.47 9.74
N GLY A 159 -5.80 -6.49 8.56
CA GLY A 159 -6.41 -7.00 7.34
C GLY A 159 -5.81 -8.34 6.93
N VAL A 160 -6.50 -9.04 6.02
CA VAL A 160 -5.93 -10.19 5.29
C VAL A 160 -6.15 -9.94 3.80
N ASN A 161 -5.07 -9.88 3.01
CA ASN A 161 -5.20 -9.63 1.57
C ASN A 161 -5.68 -10.87 0.81
N ARG A 162 -5.90 -10.69 -0.51
CA ARG A 162 -6.33 -11.76 -1.42
C ARG A 162 -5.41 -13.00 -1.42
N CYS A 163 -4.14 -12.81 -1.09
CA CYS A 163 -3.13 -13.87 -1.01
C CYS A 163 -2.98 -14.47 0.41
N GLY A 164 -3.78 -14.05 1.38
CA GLY A 164 -3.75 -14.56 2.75
C GLY A 164 -2.67 -13.96 3.65
N PHE A 165 -1.95 -12.92 3.20
CA PHE A 165 -1.01 -12.20 4.05
C PHE A 165 -1.75 -11.24 4.97
N VAL A 166 -1.30 -11.18 6.22
CA VAL A 166 -1.84 -10.27 7.23
C VAL A 166 -1.25 -8.89 7.01
N ILE A 167 -2.07 -7.86 7.09
CA ILE A 167 -1.70 -6.46 6.89
C ILE A 167 -1.98 -5.68 8.16
N MET A 168 -1.04 -4.83 8.57
CA MET A 168 -1.23 -3.82 9.61
C MET A 168 -0.59 -2.51 9.19
N TRP A 169 -1.03 -1.40 9.77
CA TRP A 169 -0.39 -0.11 9.53
C TRP A 169 0.91 -0.02 10.31
N LEU A 170 1.94 0.54 9.66
CA LEU A 170 3.23 0.79 10.29
C LEU A 170 3.09 1.66 11.53
N GLY A 171 2.20 2.66 11.48
CA GLY A 171 1.92 3.57 12.59
C GLY A 171 1.52 2.84 13.87
N ASP A 172 0.58 1.90 13.81
CA ASP A 172 0.15 1.10 14.96
C ASP A 172 1.29 0.23 15.49
N LEU A 173 2.12 -0.33 14.60
CA LEU A 173 3.20 -1.24 14.96
C LEU A 173 4.36 -0.54 15.69
N VAL A 174 4.68 0.71 15.34
CA VAL A 174 5.81 1.43 15.97
C VAL A 174 5.52 1.88 17.41
N GLU A 175 4.26 1.86 17.82
CA GLU A 175 3.82 2.19 19.18
C GLU A 175 3.98 1.02 20.15
N LEU A 176 4.20 -0.20 19.64
CA LEU A 176 4.32 -1.40 20.45
C LEU A 176 5.61 -1.47 21.26
N SER A 177 5.53 -2.22 22.37
CA SER A 177 6.69 -2.56 23.18
C SER A 177 7.62 -3.55 22.45
N ALA A 178 8.90 -3.59 22.83
CA ALA A 178 9.87 -4.51 22.25
C ALA A 178 9.46 -5.99 22.42
N ASP A 179 8.83 -6.33 23.55
CA ASP A 179 8.36 -7.69 23.83
C ASP A 179 7.24 -8.10 22.88
N GLU A 180 6.28 -7.20 22.60
CA GLU A 180 5.20 -7.45 21.64
C GLU A 180 5.74 -7.60 20.22
N LEU A 181 6.71 -6.77 19.84
CA LEU A 181 7.33 -6.77 18.51
C LEU A 181 8.04 -8.08 18.14
N SER A 182 8.49 -8.86 19.12
CA SER A 182 9.17 -10.14 18.88
C SER A 182 8.33 -11.13 18.04
N PHE A 183 7.03 -11.21 18.32
CA PHE A 183 6.08 -12.04 17.58
C PHE A 183 5.95 -11.58 16.13
N PHE A 184 5.77 -10.28 15.93
CA PHE A 184 5.63 -9.66 14.62
C PHE A 184 6.88 -9.88 13.77
N TYR A 185 8.07 -9.64 14.31
CA TYR A 185 9.32 -9.83 13.58
C TYR A 185 9.52 -11.26 13.10
N SER A 186 9.06 -12.27 13.85
CA SER A 186 9.19 -13.67 13.46
C SER A 186 8.36 -14.05 12.22
N GLN A 187 7.25 -13.33 11.97
CA GLN A 187 6.32 -13.62 10.87
C GLN A 187 6.34 -12.57 9.76
N MET A 188 7.14 -11.52 9.92
CA MET A 188 7.21 -10.41 8.98
C MET A 188 7.74 -10.87 7.63
N VAL A 189 7.08 -10.42 6.57
CA VAL A 189 7.49 -10.66 5.18
C VAL A 189 7.67 -9.36 4.43
N GLY A 190 8.33 -9.43 3.28
CA GLY A 190 8.47 -8.25 2.42
C GLY A 190 7.13 -7.77 1.85
N PRO A 191 7.11 -6.53 1.32
CA PRO A 191 5.94 -5.92 0.69
C PRO A 191 5.26 -6.86 -0.31
N LYS A 192 3.92 -6.89 -0.27
CA LYS A 192 3.10 -7.65 -1.23
C LYS A 192 2.38 -6.78 -2.25
N TYR A 193 2.35 -5.46 -2.04
CA TYR A 193 1.75 -4.50 -2.97
C TYR A 193 0.26 -4.76 -3.24
N ASP A 194 -0.44 -5.37 -2.28
CA ASP A 194 -1.85 -5.72 -2.34
C ASP A 194 -2.48 -5.62 -0.95
N ILE A 195 -3.30 -4.59 -0.77
CA ILE A 195 -4.06 -4.35 0.46
C ILE A 195 -5.57 -4.55 0.29
N HIS A 196 -6.02 -5.14 -0.81
CA HIS A 196 -7.44 -5.45 -1.02
C HIS A 196 -7.96 -6.36 0.09
N SER A 197 -8.82 -5.80 0.92
CA SER A 197 -9.38 -6.42 2.12
C SER A 197 -10.54 -5.57 2.64
N ASP A 198 -11.39 -6.16 3.47
CA ASP A 198 -12.42 -5.45 4.24
C ASP A 198 -11.79 -4.43 5.20
N PHE A 199 -10.55 -4.69 5.65
CA PHE A 199 -9.76 -3.76 6.46
C PHE A 199 -9.46 -2.46 5.72
N TYR A 200 -9.01 -2.55 4.46
CA TYR A 200 -8.83 -1.35 3.63
C TYR A 200 -10.16 -0.63 3.40
N ARG A 201 -11.24 -1.37 3.10
CA ARG A 201 -12.57 -0.79 2.90
C ARG A 201 -13.06 -0.04 4.15
N ALA A 202 -12.93 -0.63 5.32
CA ALA A 202 -13.33 -0.03 6.59
C ALA A 202 -12.47 1.17 6.98
N GLU A 203 -11.14 1.01 7.05
CA GLU A 203 -10.24 2.05 7.57
C GLU A 203 -9.97 3.18 6.56
N ILE A 204 -10.02 2.88 5.25
CA ILE A 204 -9.68 3.86 4.21
C ILE A 204 -10.91 4.46 3.55
N LEU A 205 -11.89 3.63 3.18
CA LEU A 205 -13.11 4.07 2.49
C LEU A 205 -14.28 4.37 3.43
N GLY A 206 -14.22 3.94 4.70
CA GLY A 206 -15.32 4.10 5.65
C GLY A 206 -16.50 3.15 5.40
N GLU A 207 -16.27 2.08 4.64
CA GLU A 207 -17.28 1.06 4.33
C GLU A 207 -17.32 0.02 5.46
N TRP A 208 -18.40 0.00 6.24
CA TRP A 208 -18.63 -1.02 7.25
C TRP A 208 -19.26 -2.26 6.60
N ILE A 209 -18.63 -3.42 6.80
CA ILE A 209 -18.97 -4.71 6.18
C ILE A 209 -19.36 -5.70 7.27
#